data_AF-A0A2D7GZ15-F1
#
_entry.id   AF-A0A2D7GZ15-F1
#
_cell.length_a   1.000
_cell.length_b   1.000
_cell.length_c   1.000
_cell.angle_alpha   90.00
_cell.angle_beta   90.00
_cell.angle_gamma   90.00
#
_symmetry.space_group_name_H-M   'P 1'
#
loop_
_entity.id
_entity.type
_entity.pdbx_description
1 polymer ?
#
loop_
_entity_poly.entity_id
_entity_poly.type
_entity_poly.pdbx_seq_one_letter_code
_entity_poly.pdbx_strand_id
1 'polypeptide(L)'
;MSKQFVIQSRTEEQGGQRTPLGTRDEIVQELAKFNTRAEVDGGTMLWGPGIRIELPPEENPVRQMLLHIVEEEIAWLPIVRLAKQFDWSVMDIETGRELQP
;
A
#
# COMPACT_ATOMS: atom_id res chain seq x y z
N MET A 1 6.89 -16.96 2.76
CA MET A 1 6.53 -15.62 3.25
C MET A 1 5.10 -15.35 2.85
N SER A 2 4.32 -14.62 3.66
CA SER A 2 2.98 -14.25 3.21
C SER A 2 3.09 -13.47 1.91
N LYS A 3 2.18 -13.74 0.98
CA LYS A 3 2.07 -12.93 -0.25
C LYS A 3 1.17 -11.72 -0.03
N GLN A 4 0.71 -11.47 1.18
CA GLN A 4 -0.29 -10.45 1.50
C GLN A 4 0.13 -9.59 2.70
N PHE A 5 0.04 -8.29 2.53
CA PHE A 5 0.43 -7.29 3.51
C PHE A 5 -0.65 -6.22 3.62
N VAL A 6 -0.76 -5.61 4.79
CA VAL A 6 -1.56 -4.39 4.98
C VAL A 6 -0.61 -3.18 4.96
N ILE A 7 -0.95 -2.20 4.14
CA ILE A 7 -0.35 -0.87 4.17
C ILE A 7 -1.22 0.03 5.04
N GLN A 8 -0.60 0.72 5.99
CA GLN A 8 -1.27 1.70 6.87
C GLN A 8 -0.29 2.80 7.31
N SER A 9 -0.81 3.91 7.83
CA SER A 9 0.05 4.99 8.34
C SER A 9 0.86 4.52 9.55
N ARG A 10 2.10 4.98 9.71
CA ARG A 10 2.87 4.78 10.95
C ARG A 10 2.32 5.58 12.12
N THR A 11 1.60 6.68 11.84
CA THR A 11 1.08 7.60 12.85
C THR A 11 -0.32 7.21 13.31
N GLU A 12 -0.50 7.11 14.63
CA GLU A 12 -1.80 6.95 15.28
C GLU A 12 -2.38 8.31 15.68
N GLU A 13 -3.68 8.49 15.44
CA GLU A 13 -4.49 9.59 15.95
C GLU A 13 -4.90 9.31 17.41
N GLN A 14 -5.32 10.35 18.13
CA GLN A 14 -5.85 10.19 19.48
C GLN A 14 -7.10 9.30 19.44
N GLY A 15 -7.06 8.17 20.15
CA GLY A 15 -8.13 7.17 20.14
C GLY A 15 -7.75 5.83 19.51
N GLY A 16 -6.50 5.65 19.08
CA GLY A 16 -5.98 4.38 18.56
C GLY A 16 -6.34 4.12 17.09
N GLN A 17 -6.95 5.09 16.42
CA GLN A 17 -7.23 5.01 14.99
C GLN A 17 -6.00 5.51 14.19
N ARG A 18 -5.62 4.80 13.13
CA ARG A 18 -4.48 5.19 12.29
C ARG A 18 -4.86 6.39 11.40
N THR A 19 -3.94 7.33 11.27
CA THR A 19 -4.10 8.51 10.39
C THR A 19 -4.38 8.04 8.95
N PRO A 20 -5.27 8.69 8.19
CA PRO A 20 -5.47 8.34 6.79
C PRO A 20 -4.18 8.45 5.97
N LEU A 21 -4.05 7.59 4.96
CA LEU A 21 -2.94 7.59 4.00
C LEU A 21 -3.03 8.77 3.02
N GLY A 22 -4.24 9.24 2.76
CA GLY A 22 -4.55 10.31 1.82
C GLY A 22 -5.92 10.12 1.18
N THR A 23 -6.31 11.06 0.32
CA THR A 23 -7.47 10.84 -0.54
C THR A 23 -7.16 9.78 -1.60
N ARG A 24 -8.21 9.15 -2.15
CA ARG A 24 -8.05 8.16 -3.21
C ARG A 24 -7.26 8.71 -4.41
N ASP A 25 -7.61 9.92 -4.84
CA ASP A 25 -6.98 10.55 -6.01
C ASP A 25 -5.50 10.85 -5.76
N GLU A 26 -5.16 11.38 -4.58
CA GLU A 26 -3.76 11.60 -4.20
C GLU A 26 -2.96 10.30 -4.22
N ILE A 27 -3.48 9.23 -3.61
CA ILE A 27 -2.81 7.93 -3.56
C ILE A 27 -2.57 7.39 -4.98
N VAL A 28 -3.57 7.42 -5.86
CA VAL A 28 -3.43 6.93 -7.23
C VAL A 28 -2.40 7.76 -8.00
N GLN A 29 -2.44 9.09 -7.89
CA GLN A 29 -1.49 9.98 -8.58
C GLN A 29 -0.06 9.80 -8.06
N GLU A 30 0.12 9.67 -6.75
CA GLU A 30 1.44 9.46 -6.16
C GLU A 30 2.01 8.07 -6.50
N LEU A 31 1.21 7.00 -6.39
CA LEU A 31 1.62 5.64 -6.75
C LEU A 31 1.97 5.52 -8.24
N ALA A 32 1.30 6.27 -9.12
CA ALA A 32 1.61 6.28 -10.54
C ALA A 32 3.06 6.75 -10.83
N LYS A 33 3.65 7.62 -9.99
CA LYS A 33 5.06 8.04 -10.10
C LYS A 33 6.06 6.92 -9.83
N PHE A 34 5.59 5.79 -9.29
CA PHE A 34 6.37 4.58 -9.00
C PHE A 34 5.99 3.42 -9.93
N ASN A 35 5.34 3.72 -11.07
CA ASN A 35 4.81 2.74 -12.02
C ASN A 35 3.75 1.80 -11.41
N THR A 36 2.99 2.28 -10.42
CA THR A 36 1.91 1.53 -9.79
C THR A 36 0.57 2.19 -10.08
N ARG A 37 -0.25 1.62 -10.96
CA ARG A 37 -1.54 2.22 -11.38
C ARG A 37 -2.57 1.14 -11.76
N ALA A 38 -3.85 1.49 -11.74
CA ALA A 38 -4.90 0.64 -12.29
C ALA A 38 -4.80 0.54 -13.83
N GLU A 39 -5.22 -0.61 -14.36
CA GLU A 39 -5.38 -0.81 -15.81
C GLU A 39 -6.53 0.03 -16.38
N VAL A 40 -7.56 0.26 -15.57
CA VAL A 40 -8.74 1.06 -15.91
C VAL A 40 -8.85 2.25 -14.95
N ASP A 41 -9.19 3.42 -15.48
CA ASP A 41 -9.40 4.60 -14.64
C ASP A 41 -10.51 4.34 -13.61
N GLY A 42 -10.26 4.73 -12.36
CA GLY A 42 -11.15 4.45 -11.22
C GLY A 42 -11.02 3.04 -10.62
N GLY A 43 -10.29 2.12 -11.26
CA GLY A 43 -10.08 0.76 -10.77
C GLY A 43 -9.47 0.71 -9.36
N THR A 44 -9.85 -0.29 -8.57
CA THR A 44 -9.33 -0.52 -7.21
C THR A 44 -8.04 -1.34 -7.19
N MET A 45 -7.71 -2.04 -8.26
CA MET A 45 -6.50 -2.85 -8.38
C MET A 45 -5.41 -2.06 -9.10
N LEU A 46 -4.36 -1.68 -8.38
CA LEU A 46 -3.19 -1.00 -8.90
C LEU A 46 -2.05 -1.99 -9.10
N TRP A 47 -1.50 -2.07 -10.30
CA TRP A 47 -0.41 -2.97 -10.66
C TRP A 47 0.89 -2.20 -10.73
N GLY A 48 1.93 -2.73 -10.10
CA GLY A 48 3.30 -2.23 -10.17
C GLY A 48 4.30 -3.37 -10.33
N PRO A 49 5.62 -3.07 -10.35
CA PRO A 49 6.65 -4.09 -10.55
C PRO A 49 6.63 -5.15 -9.44
N GLY A 50 6.23 -6.38 -9.77
CA GLY A 50 6.13 -7.51 -8.85
C GLY A 50 5.14 -7.36 -7.71
N ILE A 51 4.35 -6.28 -7.68
CA ILE A 51 3.35 -6.02 -6.64
C ILE A 51 1.99 -5.65 -7.25
N ARG A 52 0.93 -5.90 -6.47
CA ARG A 52 -0.41 -5.38 -6.71
C ARG A 52 -0.92 -4.75 -5.42
N ILE A 53 -1.44 -3.53 -5.49
CA ILE A 53 -2.09 -2.85 -4.37
C ILE A 53 -3.59 -2.81 -4.63
N GLU A 54 -4.40 -3.21 -3.66
CA GLU A 54 -5.85 -3.13 -3.70
C GLU A 54 -6.32 -2.01 -2.77
N LEU A 55 -7.00 -1.03 -3.37
CA LEU A 55 -7.66 0.05 -2.66
C LEU A 55 -9.03 -0.42 -2.15
N PRO A 56 -9.42 -0.05 -0.93
CA PRO A 56 -10.79 -0.27 -0.46
C PRO A 56 -11.81 0.41 -1.41
N PRO A 57 -12.93 -0.26 -1.72
CA PRO A 57 -13.97 0.30 -2.58
C PRO A 57 -14.70 1.43 -1.83
N GLU A 58 -14.95 2.55 -2.51
CA GLU A 58 -15.72 3.70 -1.99
C GLU A 58 -15.16 4.39 -0.72
N GLU A 59 -14.00 3.98 -0.19
CA GLU A 59 -13.39 4.61 0.98
C GLU A 59 -12.55 5.83 0.56
N ASN A 60 -12.88 6.99 1.13
CA ASN A 60 -12.13 8.24 0.96
C ASN A 60 -12.34 9.13 2.20
N PRO A 61 -11.28 9.51 2.96
CA PRO A 61 -9.87 9.20 2.72
C PRO A 61 -9.54 7.73 3.03
N VAL A 62 -8.58 7.16 2.31
CA VAL A 62 -8.16 5.77 2.47
C VAL A 62 -7.30 5.63 3.71
N ARG A 63 -7.61 4.68 4.59
CA ARG A 63 -6.83 4.41 5.81
C ARG A 63 -5.92 3.20 5.68
N GLN A 64 -6.34 2.21 4.93
CA GLN A 64 -5.60 0.97 4.73
C GLN A 64 -5.70 0.50 3.28
N MET A 65 -4.68 -0.20 2.81
CA MET A 65 -4.68 -0.87 1.49
C MET A 65 -4.09 -2.27 1.64
N LEU A 66 -4.46 -3.17 0.74
CA LEU A 66 -3.84 -4.51 0.69
C LEU A 66 -2.74 -4.52 -0.36
N LEU A 67 -1.57 -5.02 0.01
CA LEU A 67 -0.47 -5.25 -0.92
C LEU A 67 -0.28 -6.74 -1.13
N HIS A 68 -0.14 -7.13 -2.38
CA HIS A 68 0.15 -8.49 -2.79
C HIS A 68 1.50 -8.54 -3.50
N ILE A 69 2.31 -9.54 -3.16
CA ILE A 69 3.49 -9.90 -3.96
C ILE A 69 3.05 -10.84 -5.07
N VAL A 70 3.22 -10.41 -6.32
CA VAL A 70 2.91 -11.20 -7.52
C VAL A 70 4.16 -11.78 -8.18
N GLU A 71 5.31 -11.14 -8.00
CA GLU A 71 6.63 -11.63 -8.47
C GLU A 71 7.69 -11.36 -7.38
N GLU A 72 8.15 -12.42 -6.72
CA GLU A 72 8.92 -12.34 -5.48
C GLU A 72 10.33 -11.77 -5.71
N GLU A 73 10.91 -12.07 -6.86
CA GLU A 73 12.27 -11.71 -7.26
C GLU A 73 12.48 -10.20 -7.38
N ILE A 74 11.40 -9.44 -7.66
CA ILE A 74 11.47 -7.99 -7.91
C ILE A 74 10.65 -7.15 -6.93
N ALA A 75 9.71 -7.74 -6.18
CA ALA A 75 8.77 -7.00 -5.34
C ALA A 75 9.40 -6.22 -4.17
N TRP A 76 10.55 -6.68 -3.66
CA TRP A 76 11.16 -6.06 -2.47
C TRP A 76 11.54 -4.59 -2.69
N LEU A 77 12.13 -4.26 -3.84
CA LEU A 77 12.59 -2.92 -4.15
C LEU A 77 11.44 -1.87 -4.18
N PRO A 78 10.32 -2.08 -4.88
CA PRO A 78 9.21 -1.15 -4.85
C PRO A 78 8.54 -1.09 -3.47
N ILE A 79 8.39 -2.20 -2.74
CA ILE A 79 7.82 -2.19 -1.38
C ILE A 79 8.62 -1.26 -0.46
N VAL A 80 9.93 -1.47 -0.39
CA VAL A 80 10.84 -0.64 0.44
C VAL A 80 10.80 0.83 0.02
N ARG A 81 10.81 1.09 -1.28
CA ARG A 81 10.79 2.46 -1.82
C ARG A 81 9.49 3.18 -1.47
N LEU A 82 8.35 2.53 -1.65
CA LEU A 82 7.03 3.09 -1.30
C LEU A 82 6.91 3.33 0.21
N ALA A 83 7.28 2.33 1.03
CA ALA A 83 7.23 2.43 2.48
C ALA A 83 8.06 3.62 3.01
N LYS A 84 9.28 3.81 2.47
CA LYS A 84 10.16 4.93 2.84
C LYS A 84 9.65 6.27 2.33
N GLN A 85 9.15 6.34 1.08
CA GLN A 85 8.68 7.59 0.48
C GLN A 85 7.47 8.17 1.21
N PHE A 86 6.52 7.32 1.58
CA PHE A 86 5.24 7.74 2.14
C PHE A 86 5.12 7.57 3.66
N ASP A 87 6.21 7.15 4.31
CA ASP A 87 6.24 6.82 5.74
C ASP A 87 5.17 5.80 6.14
N TRP A 88 4.97 4.79 5.29
CA TRP A 88 3.97 3.75 5.52
C TRP A 88 4.53 2.58 6.31
N SER A 89 3.65 2.00 7.13
CA SER A 89 3.82 0.70 7.75
C SER A 89 3.32 -0.37 6.79
N VAL A 90 4.12 -1.42 6.57
CA VAL A 90 3.75 -2.57 5.73
C VAL A 90 3.81 -3.81 6.61
N MET A 91 2.64 -4.34 6.98
CA MET A 91 2.51 -5.43 7.95
C MET A 91 2.14 -6.73 7.26
N ASP A 92 2.89 -7.79 7.51
CA ASP A 92 2.56 -9.15 7.08
C ASP A 92 1.32 -9.62 7.86
N ILE A 93 0.27 -10.01 7.14
CA ILE A 93 -1.02 -10.38 7.74
C ILE A 93 -0.93 -11.70 8.52
N GLU A 94 -0.10 -12.63 8.07
CA GLU A 94 0.03 -13.95 8.69
C GLU A 94 0.83 -13.89 9.99
N THR A 95 1.90 -13.10 10.01
CA THR A 95 2.82 -13.05 11.15
C THR A 95 2.60 -11.85 12.07
N GLY A 96 1.85 -10.84 11.61
CA GLY A 96 1.69 -9.54 12.28
C GLY A 96 2.98 -8.72 12.33
N ARG A 97 4.04 -9.18 11.66
CA ARG A 97 5.33 -8.49 11.67
C ARG A 97 5.34 -7.39 10.63
N GLU A 98 5.81 -6.24 11.05
CA GLU A 98 6.10 -5.15 10.13
C GLU A 98 7.37 -5.44 9.33
N LEU A 99 7.32 -5.23 8.02
CA LEU A 99 8.49 -5.20 7.17
C LEU A 99 9.35 -3.99 7.56
N GLN A 100 10.58 -4.26 7.99
CA GLN A 100 11.58 -3.24 8.24
C GLN A 100 12.43 -3.05 6.97
N PRO A 101 12.32 -1.90 6.28
CA PRO A 101 13.07 -1.62 5.06
C PRO A 101 14.51 -1.15 5.30
#